data_AF-A0A0U5ISJ7-F1
#
_entry.id   AF-A0A0U5ISJ7-F1
#
_cell.length_a   1.000
_cell.length_b   1.000
_cell.length_c   1.000
_cell.angle_alpha   90.00
_cell.angle_beta   90.00
_cell.angle_gamma   90.00
#
_symmetry.space_group_name_H-M   'P 1'
#
loop_
_entity.id
_entity.type
_entity.pdbx_description
1 polymer ?
#
loop_
_entity_poly.entity_id
_entity_poly.type
_entity_poly.pdbx_seq_one_letter_code
_entity_poly.pdbx_strand_id
1 'polypeptide(L)'
;MTADFQTLRYQFLNQWSQIEQADPADRRILVVELAKALADWEAAQAEPLEKLVNLKRNAHWSALAQTAAAASGEIAERLGEEKQTLRDRLRETQARIQDAESQLQTLTPRVEEISAELALSESSLVDLTQRETALRQQLDACLRLSDLQSKVTGIKTELGLLGDRLRAGQDPAEVLSRLAGMRDTLGEYYDAYLSATRDISSQLSDDAAWSAAPPTPEVLDVPSRLLDLDRALKDIDRTLAGHQARQEALDLEIKARV
;
A
#
# COMPACT_ATOMS: atom_id res chain seq x y z
N MET A 1 -13.46 94.96 58.24
CA MET A 1 -14.56 94.82 59.22
C MET A 1 -15.59 93.89 58.62
N THR A 2 -15.56 92.60 58.99
CA THR A 2 -16.50 91.58 58.51
C THR A 2 -17.82 91.74 59.26
N ALA A 3 -18.84 92.32 58.61
CA ALA A 3 -20.20 92.27 59.12
C ALA A 3 -20.63 90.80 59.24
N ASP A 4 -21.09 90.38 60.42
CA ASP A 4 -21.56 89.03 60.68
C ASP A 4 -22.75 88.70 59.75
N PHE A 5 -22.79 87.48 59.22
CA PHE A 5 -23.81 87.01 58.27
C PHE A 5 -25.23 87.19 58.82
N GLN A 6 -25.40 87.04 60.13
CA GLN A 6 -26.68 87.27 60.80
C GLN A 6 -27.13 88.74 60.68
N THR A 7 -26.19 89.69 60.75
CA THR A 7 -26.48 91.12 60.59
C THR A 7 -26.90 91.43 59.15
N LEU A 8 -26.21 90.86 58.15
CA LEU A 8 -26.56 91.04 56.75
C LEU A 8 -27.91 90.41 56.39
N ARG A 9 -28.18 89.20 56.90
CA ARG A 9 -29.48 88.53 56.71
C ARG A 9 -30.63 89.36 57.28
N TYR A 10 -30.44 89.94 58.46
CA TYR A 10 -31.45 90.81 59.07
C TYR A 10 -31.67 92.09 58.26
N GLN A 11 -30.60 92.72 57.79
CA GLN A 11 -30.69 93.90 56.92
C GLN A 11 -31.41 93.60 55.60
N PHE A 12 -31.12 92.45 54.98
CA PHE A 12 -31.77 92.01 53.75
C PHE A 12 -33.27 91.79 53.95
N LEU A 13 -33.67 91.09 55.01
CA LEU A 13 -35.09 90.84 55.29
C LEU A 13 -35.86 92.14 55.56
N ASN A 14 -35.24 93.10 56.24
CA ASN A 14 -35.85 94.41 56.45
C ASN A 14 -35.98 95.21 55.15
N GLN A 15 -34.96 95.23 54.30
CA GLN A 15 -35.02 95.90 53.00
C GLN A 15 -36.05 95.23 52.08
N TRP A 16 -36.15 93.91 52.09
CA TRP A 16 -37.17 93.17 51.35
C TRP A 16 -38.59 93.51 51.81
N SER A 17 -38.82 93.59 53.12
CA SER A 17 -40.11 94.00 53.67
C SER A 17 -40.49 95.44 53.26
N GLN A 18 -39.51 96.35 53.22
CA GLN A 18 -39.72 97.72 52.75
C GLN A 18 -40.06 97.78 51.25
N ILE A 19 -39.46 96.93 50.42
CA ILE A 19 -39.78 96.79 48.99
C ILE A 19 -41.23 96.33 48.79
N GLU A 20 -41.70 95.37 49.58
CA GLU A 20 -43.07 94.85 49.49
C GLU A 20 -44.14 95.90 49.88
N GLN A 21 -43.80 96.81 50.78
CA GLN A 21 -44.68 97.88 51.27
C GLN A 21 -44.60 99.17 50.42
N ALA A 22 -43.56 99.32 49.59
CA ALA A 22 -43.38 100.50 48.74
C ALA A 22 -44.34 100.53 47.54
N ASP A 23 -44.66 101.75 47.10
CA ASP A 23 -45.43 102.01 45.88
C ASP A 23 -44.70 101.49 44.62
N PRO A 24 -45.42 101.17 43.53
CA PRO A 24 -44.84 100.45 42.38
C PRO A 24 -43.65 101.13 41.69
N ALA A 25 -43.57 102.47 41.73
CA ALA A 25 -42.45 103.22 41.16
C ALA A 25 -41.19 103.09 42.05
N ASP A 26 -41.35 103.22 43.36
CA ASP A 26 -40.27 103.14 44.34
C ASP A 26 -39.78 101.71 44.54
N ARG A 27 -40.68 100.73 44.41
CA ARG A 27 -40.35 99.30 44.44
C ARG A 27 -39.31 98.93 43.39
N ARG A 28 -39.40 99.50 42.18
CA ARG A 28 -38.41 99.23 41.11
C ARG A 28 -37.03 99.77 41.45
N ILE A 29 -36.98 100.96 42.04
CA ILE A 29 -35.72 101.60 42.46
C ILE A 29 -35.07 100.77 43.58
N LEU A 30 -35.84 100.43 44.60
CA LEU A 30 -35.35 99.66 45.75
C LEU A 30 -34.90 98.23 45.37
N VAL A 31 -35.57 97.57 44.41
CA VAL A 31 -35.13 96.27 43.89
C VAL A 31 -33.79 96.39 43.15
N VAL A 32 -33.58 97.46 42.36
CA VAL A 32 -32.32 97.70 41.66
C VAL A 32 -31.19 98.00 42.65
N GLU A 33 -31.45 98.80 43.69
CA GLU A 33 -30.47 99.09 44.74
C GLU A 33 -30.09 97.85 45.55
N LEU A 34 -31.08 97.01 45.89
CA LEU A 34 -30.84 95.73 46.58
C LEU A 34 -30.02 94.77 45.71
N ALA A 35 -30.34 94.67 44.42
CA ALA A 35 -29.57 93.86 43.47
C ALA A 35 -28.13 94.37 43.32
N LYS A 36 -27.93 95.68 43.31
CA LYS A 36 -26.60 96.29 43.26
C LYS A 36 -25.80 96.02 44.53
N ALA A 37 -26.41 96.18 45.70
CA ALA A 37 -25.76 95.89 46.99
C ALA A 37 -25.38 94.40 47.14
N LEU A 38 -26.22 93.49 46.63
CA LEU A 38 -25.90 92.06 46.54
C LEU A 38 -24.73 91.80 45.61
N ALA A 39 -24.73 92.39 44.41
CA ALA A 39 -23.64 92.24 43.45
C ALA A 39 -22.30 92.80 43.98
N ASP A 40 -22.33 93.96 44.64
CA ASP A 40 -21.15 94.58 45.26
C ASP A 40 -20.64 93.74 46.46
N TRP A 41 -21.54 93.12 47.23
CA TRP A 41 -21.18 92.18 48.29
C TRP A 41 -20.56 90.89 47.74
N GLU A 42 -21.16 90.31 46.69
CA GLU A 42 -20.59 89.14 46.00
C GLU A 42 -19.21 89.45 45.39
N ALA A 43 -19.03 90.63 44.81
CA ALA A 43 -17.74 91.08 44.28
C ALA A 43 -16.70 91.31 45.39
N ALA A 44 -17.13 91.73 46.59
CA ALA A 44 -16.27 91.89 47.77
C ALA A 44 -15.90 90.55 48.43
N GLN A 45 -16.67 89.48 48.19
CA GLN A 45 -16.39 88.12 48.63
C GLN A 45 -15.48 87.39 47.63
N ALA A 46 -14.32 88.00 47.29
CA ALA A 46 -13.35 87.49 46.32
C ALA A 46 -12.68 86.18 46.77
N GLU A 47 -13.45 85.08 46.85
CA GLU A 47 -13.01 83.69 46.86
C GLU A 47 -14.11 82.63 46.51
N PRO A 48 -15.05 82.81 45.54
CA PRO A 48 -16.03 81.75 45.23
C PRO A 48 -15.67 80.89 43.99
N LEU A 49 -14.62 81.21 43.22
CA LEU A 49 -14.37 80.55 41.94
C LEU A 49 -13.47 79.31 42.03
N GLU A 50 -12.50 79.28 42.94
CA GLU A 50 -11.50 78.20 42.97
C GLU A 50 -12.05 76.88 43.53
N LYS A 51 -12.98 76.94 44.51
CA LYS A 51 -13.66 75.76 45.07
C LYS A 51 -14.58 75.08 44.05
N LEU A 52 -15.31 75.85 43.24
CA LEU A 52 -16.17 75.32 42.17
C LEU A 52 -15.34 74.66 41.06
N VAL A 53 -14.20 75.26 40.69
CA VAL A 53 -13.26 74.66 39.72
C VAL A 53 -12.69 73.35 40.27
N ASN A 54 -12.29 73.31 41.54
CA ASN A 54 -11.76 72.11 42.17
C ASN A 54 -12.81 70.99 42.30
N LEU A 55 -14.07 71.31 42.62
CA LEU A 55 -15.16 70.33 42.66
C LEU A 55 -15.48 69.75 41.28
N LYS A 56 -15.55 70.61 40.25
CA LYS A 56 -15.74 70.15 38.85
C LYS A 56 -14.58 69.28 38.39
N ARG A 57 -13.34 69.64 38.74
CA ARG A 57 -12.14 68.85 38.44
C ARG A 57 -12.18 67.48 39.13
N ASN A 58 -12.54 67.44 40.41
CA ASN A 58 -12.65 66.17 41.15
C ASN A 58 -13.77 65.27 40.60
N ALA A 59 -14.92 65.85 40.25
CA ALA A 59 -15.99 65.13 39.59
C ALA A 59 -15.57 64.56 38.23
N HIS A 60 -14.82 65.35 37.44
CA HIS A 60 -14.26 64.90 36.16
C HIS A 60 -13.28 63.73 36.33
N TRP A 61 -12.34 63.81 37.28
CA TRP A 61 -11.40 62.72 37.54
C TRP A 61 -12.08 61.46 38.09
N SER A 62 -13.11 61.62 38.92
CA SER A 62 -13.92 60.50 39.41
C SER A 62 -14.66 59.81 38.27
N ALA A 63 -15.28 60.58 37.37
CA ALA A 63 -15.95 60.05 36.18
C ALA A 63 -14.95 59.33 35.25
N LEU A 64 -13.77 59.92 35.01
CA LEU A 64 -12.70 59.29 34.25
C LEU A 64 -12.26 57.96 34.90
N ALA A 65 -12.04 57.94 36.21
CA ALA A 65 -11.66 56.73 36.94
C ALA A 65 -12.73 55.64 36.84
N GLN A 66 -14.01 55.99 36.92
CA GLN A 66 -15.12 55.04 36.74
C GLN A 66 -15.16 54.49 35.31
N THR A 67 -15.01 55.34 34.29
CA THR A 67 -14.96 54.89 32.90
C THR A 67 -13.75 54.00 32.61
N ALA A 68 -12.58 54.34 33.16
CA ALA A 68 -11.38 53.52 33.04
C ALA A 68 -11.53 52.17 33.75
N ALA A 69 -12.15 52.15 34.94
CA ALA A 69 -12.44 50.92 35.66
C ALA A 69 -13.41 50.03 34.88
N ALA A 70 -14.50 50.58 34.33
CA ALA A 70 -15.44 49.86 33.49
C ALA A 70 -14.76 49.27 32.23
N ALA A 71 -14.00 50.09 31.49
CA ALA A 71 -13.27 49.63 30.32
C ALA A 71 -12.23 48.55 30.67
N SER A 72 -11.55 48.67 31.81
CA SER A 72 -10.60 47.65 32.26
C SER A 72 -11.29 46.33 32.63
N GLY A 73 -12.50 46.39 33.20
CA GLY A 73 -13.33 45.23 33.51
C GLY A 73 -13.76 44.50 32.23
N GLU A 74 -14.28 45.23 31.24
CA GLU A 74 -14.66 44.67 29.94
C GLU A 74 -13.48 44.00 29.23
N ILE A 75 -12.30 44.63 29.26
CA ILE A 75 -11.08 44.04 28.69
C ILE A 75 -10.70 42.76 29.44
N ALA A 76 -10.75 42.76 30.77
CA ALA A 76 -10.41 41.59 31.58
C ALA A 76 -11.38 40.42 31.34
N GLU A 77 -12.68 40.70 31.21
CA GLU A 77 -13.70 39.71 30.89
C GLU A 77 -13.45 39.10 29.50
N ARG A 78 -13.28 39.95 28.47
CA ARG A 78 -12.99 39.49 27.10
C ARG A 78 -11.73 38.63 27.04
N LEU A 79 -10.64 39.06 27.68
CA LEU A 79 -9.41 38.28 27.73
C LEU A 79 -9.58 36.98 28.52
N GLY A 80 -10.43 36.98 29.55
CA GLY A 80 -10.81 35.79 30.29
C GLY A 80 -11.52 34.76 29.41
N GLU A 81 -12.49 35.21 28.62
CA GLU A 81 -13.22 34.39 27.65
C GLU A 81 -12.30 33.84 26.55
N GLU A 82 -11.50 34.71 25.91
CA GLU A 82 -10.55 34.30 24.87
C GLU A 82 -9.56 33.24 25.39
N LYS A 83 -9.02 33.45 26.58
CA LYS A 83 -8.12 32.50 27.24
C LYS A 83 -8.81 31.16 27.49
N GLN A 84 -10.08 31.18 27.88
CA GLN A 84 -10.85 29.95 28.11
C GLN A 84 -11.10 29.21 26.79
N THR A 85 -11.53 29.91 25.74
CA THR A 85 -11.70 29.32 24.40
C THR A 85 -10.40 28.70 23.89
N LEU A 86 -9.26 29.38 24.06
CA LEU A 86 -7.96 28.83 23.64
C LEU A 86 -7.58 27.57 24.43
N ARG A 87 -7.87 27.52 25.74
CA ARG A 87 -7.65 26.31 26.55
C ARG A 87 -8.51 25.15 26.07
N ASP A 88 -9.76 25.40 25.74
CA ASP A 88 -10.68 24.35 25.28
C ASP A 88 -10.25 23.82 23.90
N ARG A 89 -9.85 24.70 22.98
CA ARG A 89 -9.25 24.31 21.70
C ARG A 89 -7.96 23.50 21.85
N LEU A 90 -7.11 23.86 22.82
CA LEU A 90 -5.88 23.13 23.11
C LEU A 90 -6.19 21.70 23.58
N ARG A 91 -7.15 21.55 24.51
CA ARG A 91 -7.59 20.23 25.00
C ARG A 91 -8.17 19.37 23.88
N GLU A 92 -9.01 19.96 23.04
CA GLU A 92 -9.59 19.25 21.90
C GLU A 92 -8.50 18.78 20.93
N THR A 93 -7.54 19.66 20.61
CA THR A 93 -6.42 19.31 19.73
C THR A 93 -5.57 18.20 20.33
N GLN A 94 -5.29 18.26 21.64
CA GLN A 94 -4.54 17.22 22.35
C GLN A 94 -5.28 15.87 22.31
N ALA A 95 -6.59 15.87 22.50
CA ALA A 95 -7.40 14.64 22.40
C ALA A 95 -7.35 14.04 20.99
N ARG A 96 -7.44 14.88 19.94
CA ARG A 96 -7.31 14.43 18.55
C ARG A 96 -5.93 13.86 18.23
N ILE A 97 -4.86 14.46 18.78
CA ILE A 97 -3.50 13.94 18.62
C ILE A 97 -3.38 12.56 19.26
N GLN A 98 -3.87 12.40 20.50
CA GLN A 98 -3.83 11.13 21.21
C GLN A 98 -4.63 10.03 20.49
N ASP A 99 -5.81 10.36 19.97
CA ASP A 99 -6.59 9.43 19.17
C ASP A 99 -5.84 8.98 17.90
N ALA A 100 -5.26 9.93 17.16
CA ALA A 100 -4.48 9.63 15.96
C ALA A 100 -3.23 8.79 16.27
N GLU A 101 -2.52 9.07 17.37
CA GLU A 101 -1.38 8.27 17.84
C GLU A 101 -1.81 6.84 18.16
N SER A 102 -2.96 6.65 18.82
CA SER A 102 -3.49 5.32 19.14
C SER A 102 -3.87 4.52 17.89
N GLN A 103 -4.44 5.20 16.89
CA GLN A 103 -4.77 4.60 15.60
C GLN A 103 -3.50 4.19 14.85
N LEU A 104 -2.46 5.03 14.84
CA LEU A 104 -1.15 4.70 14.27
C LEU A 104 -0.52 3.49 14.95
N GLN A 105 -0.55 3.42 16.28
CA GLN A 105 -0.03 2.26 17.03
C GLN A 105 -0.78 0.96 16.69
N THR A 106 -2.06 1.05 16.33
CA THR A 106 -2.86 -0.11 15.93
C THR A 106 -2.61 -0.51 14.48
N LEU A 107 -2.47 0.46 13.57
CA LEU A 107 -2.32 0.21 12.15
C LEU A 107 -0.91 -0.26 11.76
N THR A 108 0.12 0.25 12.42
CA THR A 108 1.53 -0.11 12.14
C THR A 108 1.78 -1.62 12.19
N PRO A 109 1.46 -2.35 13.27
CA PRO A 109 1.69 -3.80 13.32
C PRO A 109 0.83 -4.56 12.30
N ARG A 110 -0.36 -4.05 11.98
CA ARG A 110 -1.24 -4.68 10.98
C ARG A 110 -0.65 -4.58 9.57
N VAL A 111 0.00 -3.46 9.25
CA VAL A 111 0.73 -3.29 7.98
C VAL A 111 1.92 -4.24 7.91
N GLU A 112 2.67 -4.40 9.00
CA GLU A 112 3.79 -5.35 9.08
C GLU A 112 3.33 -6.80 8.88
N GLU A 113 2.24 -7.20 9.54
CA GLU A 113 1.63 -8.53 9.39
C GLU A 113 1.22 -8.82 7.95
N ILE A 114 0.47 -7.89 7.32
CA ILE A 114 0.04 -8.02 5.92
C ILE A 114 1.24 -8.08 4.97
N SER A 115 2.29 -7.31 5.25
CA SER A 115 3.52 -7.33 4.44
C SER A 115 4.24 -8.69 4.53
N ALA A 116 4.27 -9.30 5.71
CA ALA A 116 4.82 -10.63 5.90
C ALA A 116 3.98 -11.72 5.21
N GLU A 117 2.65 -11.65 5.30
CA GLU A 117 1.75 -12.54 4.58
C GLU A 117 1.92 -12.43 3.06
N LEU A 118 2.07 -11.21 2.54
CA LEU A 118 2.32 -10.98 1.12
C LEU A 118 3.63 -11.64 0.67
N ALA A 119 4.72 -11.47 1.41
CA ALA A 119 6.01 -12.07 1.09
C ALA A 119 5.95 -13.61 1.05
N LEU A 120 5.22 -14.22 2.00
CA LEU A 120 5.00 -15.68 2.01
C LEU A 120 4.18 -16.15 0.80
N SER A 121 3.15 -15.38 0.42
CA SER A 121 2.32 -15.66 -0.75
C SER A 121 3.13 -15.55 -2.05
N GLU A 122 3.94 -14.52 -2.19
CA GLU A 122 4.84 -14.33 -3.35
C GLU A 122 5.83 -15.49 -3.49
N SER A 123 6.46 -15.91 -2.39
CA SER A 123 7.35 -17.08 -2.38
C SER A 123 6.60 -18.35 -2.82
N SER A 124 5.40 -18.57 -2.28
CA SER A 124 4.58 -19.74 -2.63
C SER A 124 4.19 -19.74 -4.11
N LEU A 125 3.93 -18.57 -4.69
CA LEU A 125 3.60 -18.43 -6.10
C LEU A 125 4.79 -18.79 -7.00
N VAL A 126 6.01 -18.37 -6.63
CA VAL A 126 7.24 -18.74 -7.34
C VAL A 126 7.41 -20.27 -7.35
N ASP A 127 7.27 -20.92 -6.19
CA ASP A 127 7.41 -22.38 -6.08
C ASP A 127 6.35 -23.13 -6.91
N LEU A 128 5.10 -22.67 -6.86
CA LEU A 128 4.01 -23.24 -7.65
C LEU A 128 4.25 -23.07 -9.16
N THR A 129 4.78 -21.93 -9.59
CA THR A 129 5.09 -21.67 -11.01
C THR A 129 6.22 -22.57 -11.51
N GLN A 130 7.25 -22.79 -10.68
CA GLN A 130 8.33 -23.73 -11.00
C GLN A 130 7.78 -25.16 -11.09
N ARG A 131 6.93 -25.56 -10.16
CA ARG A 131 6.29 -26.89 -10.16
C ARG A 131 5.39 -27.10 -11.37
N GLU A 132 4.61 -26.09 -11.76
CA GLU A 132 3.80 -26.15 -12.99
C GLU A 132 4.68 -26.34 -14.23
N THR A 133 5.79 -25.59 -14.31
CA THR A 133 6.73 -25.70 -15.44
C THR A 133 7.33 -27.11 -15.55
N ALA A 134 7.74 -27.69 -14.41
CA ALA A 134 8.25 -29.06 -14.37
C ALA A 134 7.19 -30.09 -14.79
N LEU A 135 5.95 -29.95 -14.31
CA LEU A 135 4.84 -30.85 -14.70
C LEU A 135 4.52 -30.76 -16.20
N ARG A 136 4.55 -29.56 -16.79
CA ARG A 136 4.36 -29.39 -18.24
C ARG A 136 5.45 -30.09 -19.05
N GLN A 137 6.71 -29.99 -18.62
CA GLN A 137 7.82 -30.69 -19.28
C GLN A 137 7.66 -32.22 -19.20
N GLN A 138 7.23 -32.75 -18.05
CA GLN A 138 6.92 -34.17 -17.90
C GLN A 138 5.77 -34.61 -18.82
N LEU A 139 4.71 -33.80 -18.94
CA LEU A 139 3.58 -34.10 -19.83
C LEU A 139 4.05 -34.17 -21.30
N ASP A 140 4.86 -33.22 -21.74
CA ASP A 140 5.43 -33.23 -23.09
C ASP A 140 6.27 -34.48 -23.35
N ALA A 141 7.08 -34.92 -22.38
CA ALA A 141 7.86 -36.15 -22.47
C ALA A 141 6.96 -37.39 -22.60
N CYS A 142 5.88 -37.48 -21.81
CA CYS A 142 4.89 -38.55 -21.89
C CYS A 142 4.19 -38.59 -23.26
N LEU A 143 3.83 -37.44 -23.81
CA LEU A 143 3.22 -37.36 -25.15
C LEU A 143 4.19 -37.84 -26.24
N ARG A 144 5.47 -37.47 -26.16
CA ARG A 144 6.50 -37.95 -27.08
C ARG A 144 6.69 -39.46 -27.00
N LEU A 145 6.71 -40.03 -25.79
CA LEU A 145 6.79 -41.47 -25.60
C LEU A 145 5.58 -42.20 -26.20
N SER A 146 4.37 -41.67 -26.02
CA SER A 146 3.16 -42.22 -26.62
C SER A 146 3.22 -42.21 -28.16
N ASP A 147 3.66 -41.10 -28.76
CA ASP A 147 3.84 -40.98 -30.21
C ASP A 147 4.88 -42.00 -30.72
N LEU A 148 6.04 -42.08 -30.08
CA LEU A 148 7.09 -43.04 -30.44
C LEU A 148 6.63 -44.49 -30.26
N GLN A 149 5.88 -44.80 -29.20
CA GLN A 149 5.28 -46.12 -28.99
C GLN A 149 4.34 -46.49 -30.14
N SER A 150 3.53 -45.55 -30.61
CA SER A 150 2.66 -45.76 -31.77
C SER A 150 3.47 -46.07 -33.04
N LYS A 151 4.56 -45.33 -33.28
CA LYS A 151 5.49 -45.59 -34.40
C LYS A 151 6.14 -46.96 -34.30
N VAL A 152 6.57 -47.39 -33.11
CA VAL A 152 7.13 -48.73 -32.87
C VAL A 152 6.12 -49.84 -33.19
N THR A 153 4.83 -49.65 -32.86
CA THR A 153 3.80 -50.62 -33.26
C THR A 153 3.65 -50.70 -34.78
N GLY A 154 3.71 -49.57 -35.49
CA GLY A 154 3.74 -49.50 -36.95
C GLY A 154 4.95 -50.24 -37.53
N ILE A 155 6.14 -49.97 -37.01
CA ILE A 155 7.39 -50.64 -37.39
C ILE A 155 7.27 -52.16 -37.24
N LYS A 156 6.69 -52.64 -36.13
CA LYS A 156 6.48 -54.08 -35.92
C LYS A 156 5.62 -54.71 -37.02
N THR A 157 4.57 -54.03 -37.47
CA THR A 157 3.72 -54.52 -38.58
C THR A 157 4.46 -54.50 -39.91
N GLU A 158 5.21 -53.44 -40.20
CA GLU A 158 6.02 -53.34 -41.41
C GLU A 158 7.15 -54.38 -41.46
N LEU A 159 7.76 -54.73 -40.32
CA LEU A 159 8.79 -55.77 -40.22
C LEU A 159 8.24 -57.14 -40.62
N GLY A 160 7.00 -57.43 -40.22
CA GLY A 160 6.28 -58.63 -40.66
C GLY A 160 6.11 -58.67 -42.18
N LEU A 161 5.66 -57.57 -42.77
CA LEU A 161 5.48 -57.44 -44.22
C LEU A 161 6.81 -57.56 -44.99
N LEU A 162 7.87 -56.92 -44.50
CA LEU A 162 9.21 -57.01 -45.09
C LEU A 162 9.76 -58.43 -45.03
N GLY A 163 9.54 -59.14 -43.92
CA GLY A 163 9.91 -60.54 -43.77
C GLY A 163 9.19 -61.44 -44.79
N ASP A 164 7.90 -61.20 -45.03
CA ASP A 164 7.13 -61.94 -46.03
C ASP A 164 7.58 -61.62 -47.46
N ARG A 165 7.93 -60.35 -47.77
CA ARG A 165 8.48 -59.93 -49.07
C ARG A 165 9.84 -60.56 -49.36
N LEU A 166 10.72 -60.62 -48.37
CA LEU A 166 12.04 -61.23 -48.50
C LEU A 166 11.89 -62.75 -48.77
N ARG A 167 10.97 -63.43 -48.08
CA ARG A 167 10.64 -64.85 -48.36
C ARG A 167 10.05 -65.06 -49.76
N ALA A 168 9.33 -64.07 -50.29
CA ALA A 168 8.80 -64.08 -51.65
C ALA A 168 9.84 -63.74 -52.74
N GLY A 169 11.10 -63.49 -52.37
CA GLY A 169 12.20 -63.24 -53.30
C GLY A 169 12.23 -61.82 -53.88
N GLN A 170 11.62 -60.84 -53.21
CA GLN A 170 11.68 -59.43 -53.62
C GLN A 170 13.06 -58.79 -53.35
N ASP A 171 13.33 -57.64 -53.98
CA ASP A 171 14.61 -56.95 -53.98
C ASP A 171 15.13 -56.67 -52.54
N PRO A 172 16.27 -57.28 -52.15
CA PRO A 172 16.83 -57.11 -50.81
C PRO A 172 17.31 -55.68 -50.51
N ALA A 173 17.64 -54.88 -51.53
CA ALA A 173 18.12 -53.52 -51.32
C ALA A 173 17.03 -52.59 -50.78
N GLU A 174 15.79 -52.72 -51.24
CA GLU A 174 14.64 -51.96 -50.72
C GLU A 174 14.33 -52.35 -49.27
N VAL A 175 14.41 -53.65 -48.95
CA VAL A 175 14.19 -54.18 -47.60
C VAL A 175 15.22 -53.62 -46.61
N LEU A 176 16.50 -53.60 -47.00
CA LEU A 176 17.57 -53.06 -46.17
C LEU A 176 17.42 -51.56 -45.90
N SER A 177 17.04 -50.78 -46.92
CA SER A 177 16.81 -49.33 -46.75
C SER A 177 15.66 -49.04 -45.78
N ARG A 178 14.56 -49.79 -45.87
CA ARG A 178 13.44 -49.66 -44.91
C ARG A 178 13.83 -50.08 -43.49
N LEU A 179 14.58 -51.17 -43.33
CA LEU A 179 15.09 -51.61 -42.03
C LEU A 179 16.01 -50.56 -41.38
N ALA A 180 16.83 -49.87 -42.17
CA ALA A 180 17.66 -48.78 -41.67
C ALA A 180 16.82 -47.62 -41.10
N GLY A 181 15.74 -47.20 -41.77
CA GLY A 181 14.85 -46.16 -41.25
C GLY A 181 14.07 -46.57 -39.99
N MET A 182 13.71 -47.86 -39.88
CA MET A 182 13.10 -48.41 -38.67
C MET A 182 14.05 -48.38 -37.47
N ARG A 183 15.33 -48.72 -37.70
CA ARG A 183 16.37 -48.67 -36.67
C ARG A 183 16.50 -47.27 -36.08
N ASP A 184 16.48 -46.24 -36.92
CA ASP A 184 16.62 -44.85 -36.45
C ASP A 184 15.44 -44.44 -35.56
N THR A 185 14.21 -44.81 -35.93
CA THR A 185 13.01 -44.55 -35.12
C THR A 185 13.02 -45.34 -33.79
N LEU A 186 13.51 -46.59 -33.80
CA LEU A 186 13.70 -47.38 -32.58
C LEU A 186 14.77 -46.76 -31.65
N GLY A 187 15.82 -46.18 -32.24
CA GLY A 187 16.83 -45.40 -31.52
C GLY A 187 16.22 -44.20 -30.80
N GLU A 188 15.42 -43.39 -31.50
CA GLU A 188 14.72 -42.24 -30.91
C GLU A 188 13.80 -42.64 -29.74
N TYR A 189 13.06 -43.75 -29.88
CA TYR A 189 12.24 -44.29 -28.79
C TYR A 189 13.08 -44.67 -27.56
N TYR A 190 14.21 -45.36 -27.78
CA TYR A 190 15.06 -45.81 -26.70
C TYR A 190 15.73 -44.65 -25.96
N ASP A 191 16.21 -43.65 -26.69
CA ASP A 191 16.81 -42.44 -26.10
C ASP A 191 15.79 -41.65 -25.28
N ALA A 192 14.57 -41.49 -25.79
CA ALA A 192 13.47 -40.85 -25.07
C ALA A 192 13.11 -41.61 -23.78
N TYR A 193 13.07 -42.95 -23.85
CA TYR A 193 12.80 -43.80 -22.69
C TYR A 193 13.90 -43.70 -21.62
N LEU A 194 15.18 -43.73 -22.03
CA LEU A 194 16.30 -43.55 -21.11
C LEU A 194 16.31 -42.17 -20.46
N SER A 195 16.00 -41.12 -21.22
CA SER A 195 15.86 -39.77 -20.68
C SER A 195 14.77 -39.71 -19.62
N ALA A 196 13.56 -40.20 -19.93
CA ALA A 196 12.45 -40.22 -18.98
C ALA A 196 12.77 -41.01 -17.71
N THR A 197 13.48 -42.14 -17.84
CA THR A 197 13.90 -42.95 -16.69
C THR A 197 14.90 -42.19 -15.81
N ARG A 198 15.84 -41.45 -16.41
CA ARG A 198 16.81 -40.62 -15.69
C ARG A 198 16.10 -39.47 -14.98
N ASP A 199 15.16 -38.81 -15.64
CA ASP A 199 14.41 -37.68 -15.07
C ASP A 199 13.58 -38.14 -13.87
N ILE A 200 12.86 -39.26 -13.99
CA ILE A 200 12.11 -39.88 -12.88
C ILE A 200 13.06 -40.25 -11.73
N SER A 201 14.22 -40.87 -12.04
CA SER A 201 15.21 -41.22 -11.02
C SER A 201 15.76 -39.98 -10.29
N SER A 202 16.01 -38.88 -11.00
CA SER A 202 16.51 -37.64 -10.40
C SER A 202 15.49 -37.02 -9.44
N GLN A 203 14.21 -37.02 -9.83
CA GLN A 203 13.12 -36.48 -9.02
C GLN A 203 12.85 -37.33 -7.77
N LEU A 204 13.06 -38.65 -7.86
CA LEU A 204 12.99 -39.56 -6.71
C LEU A 204 14.21 -39.48 -5.79
N SER A 205 15.33 -38.96 -6.28
CA SER A 205 16.57 -38.82 -5.49
C SER A 205 16.58 -37.56 -4.61
N ASP A 206 15.86 -36.51 -5.03
CA ASP A 206 15.68 -35.28 -4.24
C ASP A 206 14.65 -35.46 -3.10
N ASP A 207 13.75 -36.45 -3.22
CA ASP A 207 12.76 -36.80 -2.20
C ASP A 207 13.32 -37.95 -1.34
N ALA A 208 14.00 -37.63 -0.23
CA ALA A 208 14.76 -38.53 0.64
C ALA A 208 13.99 -39.72 1.27
N ALA A 209 12.76 -40.00 0.83
CA ALA A 209 11.87 -41.03 1.34
C ALA A 209 11.92 -42.37 0.56
N TRP A 210 12.58 -42.44 -0.60
CA TRP A 210 12.62 -43.68 -1.40
C TRP A 210 13.96 -44.43 -1.31
N SER A 211 14.10 -45.22 -0.23
CA SER A 211 15.15 -46.24 -0.06
C SER A 211 14.88 -47.53 -0.84
N ALA A 212 13.91 -47.54 -1.76
CA ALA A 212 13.67 -48.68 -2.62
C ALA A 212 14.53 -48.53 -3.88
N ALA A 213 15.35 -49.54 -4.18
CA ALA A 213 16.02 -49.63 -5.48
C ALA A 213 15.01 -49.34 -6.60
N PRO A 214 15.40 -48.62 -7.67
CA PRO A 214 14.51 -48.36 -8.80
C PRO A 214 13.85 -49.68 -9.19
N PRO A 215 12.53 -49.72 -9.44
CA PRO A 215 11.84 -50.95 -9.76
C PRO A 215 12.63 -51.64 -10.86
N THR A 216 13.29 -52.75 -10.52
CA THR A 216 13.95 -53.58 -11.51
C THR A 216 12.87 -53.94 -12.51
N PRO A 217 13.14 -53.85 -13.82
CA PRO A 217 12.16 -54.08 -14.86
C PRO A 217 11.78 -55.56 -14.92
N GLU A 218 11.09 -56.07 -13.90
CA GLU A 218 10.49 -57.39 -13.88
C GLU A 218 9.23 -57.44 -14.77
N VAL A 219 8.70 -56.27 -15.17
CA VAL A 219 7.55 -56.20 -16.09
C VAL A 219 7.98 -56.32 -17.55
N LEU A 220 9.26 -56.17 -17.88
CA LEU A 220 9.72 -56.22 -19.26
C LEU A 220 11.11 -56.86 -19.32
N ASP A 221 11.12 -58.16 -19.63
CA ASP A 221 12.23 -58.96 -20.20
C ASP A 221 12.79 -58.38 -21.53
N VAL A 222 12.61 -57.08 -21.75
CA VAL A 222 12.95 -56.31 -22.94
C VAL A 222 14.46 -56.09 -23.08
N PRO A 223 15.28 -55.87 -22.02
CA PRO A 223 16.73 -55.78 -22.20
C PRO A 223 17.35 -57.09 -22.69
N SER A 224 16.94 -58.24 -22.13
CA SER A 224 17.37 -59.58 -22.55
C SER A 224 16.90 -59.86 -23.98
N ARG A 225 15.63 -59.60 -24.28
CA ARG A 225 15.05 -59.79 -25.62
C ARG A 225 15.64 -58.87 -26.67
N LEU A 226 16.04 -57.64 -26.31
CA LEU A 226 16.72 -56.70 -27.20
C LEU A 226 18.18 -57.13 -27.45
N LEU A 227 18.87 -57.65 -26.44
CA LEU A 227 20.20 -58.27 -26.61
C LEU A 227 20.11 -59.53 -27.47
N ASP A 228 19.05 -60.32 -27.32
CA ASP A 228 18.83 -61.51 -28.16
C ASP A 228 18.42 -61.12 -29.59
N LEU A 229 17.66 -60.04 -29.77
CA LEU A 229 17.36 -59.44 -31.07
C LEU A 229 18.63 -58.86 -31.74
N ASP A 230 19.49 -58.16 -30.99
CA ASP A 230 20.78 -57.64 -31.50
C ASP A 230 21.72 -58.79 -31.92
N ARG A 231 21.76 -59.88 -31.15
CA ARG A 231 22.49 -61.10 -31.53
C ARG A 231 21.91 -61.73 -32.79
N ALA A 232 20.58 -61.87 -32.86
CA ALA A 232 19.91 -62.43 -34.03
C ALA A 232 20.15 -61.58 -35.29
N LEU A 233 20.10 -60.25 -35.17
CA LEU A 233 20.41 -59.32 -36.27
C LEU A 233 21.87 -59.46 -36.73
N LYS A 234 22.83 -59.54 -35.80
CA LYS A 234 24.24 -59.77 -36.13
C LYS A 234 24.51 -61.11 -36.82
N ASP A 235 23.77 -62.15 -36.47
CA ASP A 235 23.86 -63.45 -37.12
C ASP A 235 23.24 -63.44 -38.53
N ILE A 236 22.15 -62.69 -38.72
CA ILE A 236 21.57 -62.43 -40.04
C ILE A 236 22.58 -61.66 -40.92
N ASP A 237 23.23 -60.62 -40.40
CA ASP A 237 24.25 -59.87 -41.14
C ASP A 237 25.44 -60.75 -41.55
N ARG A 238 25.89 -61.64 -40.65
CA ARG A 238 26.96 -62.61 -40.95
C ARG A 238 26.56 -63.60 -42.04
N THR A 239 25.32 -64.10 -42.01
CA THR A 239 24.83 -65.03 -43.06
C THR A 239 24.68 -64.32 -44.40
N LEU A 240 24.17 -63.09 -44.42
CA LEU A 240 24.05 -62.27 -45.64
C LEU A 240 25.43 -61.96 -46.27
N ALA A 241 26.41 -61.56 -45.45
CA ALA A 241 27.78 -61.35 -45.92
C ALA A 241 28.38 -62.64 -46.52
N GLY A 242 28.09 -63.80 -45.91
CA GLY A 242 28.49 -65.10 -46.44
C GLY A 242 27.82 -65.46 -47.76
N HIS A 243 26.55 -65.08 -47.96
CA HIS A 243 25.85 -65.27 -49.22
C HIS A 243 26.40 -64.37 -50.34
N GLN A 244 26.67 -63.09 -50.04
CA GLN A 244 27.28 -62.15 -50.98
C GLN A 244 28.66 -62.64 -51.45
N ALA A 245 29.53 -63.05 -50.52
CA ALA A 245 30.85 -63.56 -50.87
C ALA A 245 30.80 -64.82 -51.77
N ARG A 246 29.81 -65.71 -51.56
CA ARG A 246 29.60 -66.88 -52.44
C ARG A 246 29.09 -66.48 -53.82
N GLN A 247 28.21 -65.50 -53.89
CA GLN A 247 27.67 -65.01 -55.16
C GLN A 247 28.76 -64.30 -55.98
N GLU A 248 29.61 -63.49 -55.33
CA GLU A 248 30.79 -62.88 -55.95
C GLU A 248 31.78 -63.94 -56.47
N ALA A 249 32.00 -65.02 -55.71
CA ALA A 249 32.86 -66.12 -56.14
C ALA A 249 32.29 -66.86 -57.38
N LEU A 250 30.98 -67.10 -57.41
CA LEU A 250 30.30 -67.70 -58.56
C LEU A 250 30.34 -66.78 -59.80
N ASP A 251 30.14 -65.47 -59.61
CA ASP A 251 30.23 -64.49 -60.69
C ASP A 251 31.65 -64.41 -61.27
N LEU A 252 32.68 -64.56 -60.43
CA LEU A 252 34.07 -64.66 -60.86
C LEU A 252 34.35 -65.97 -61.63
N GLU A 253 33.83 -67.12 -61.18
CA GLU A 253 33.96 -68.40 -61.91
C GLU A 253 33.24 -68.37 -63.26
N ILE A 254 32.07 -67.76 -63.34
CA ILE A 254 31.32 -67.59 -64.59
C ILE A 254 32.10 -66.68 -65.54
N LYS A 255 32.63 -65.55 -65.06
CA LYS A 255 33.51 -64.66 -65.85
C LYS A 255 34.80 -65.34 -66.31
N ALA A 256 35.32 -66.32 -65.59
CA ALA A 256 36.51 -67.07 -65.99
C ALA A 256 36.23 -68.16 -67.03
N ARG A 257 34.96 -68.53 -67.26
CA ARG A 257 34.53 -69.56 -68.22
C ARG A 257 33.99 -69.00 -69.55
N VAL A 258 33.75 -67.69 -69.63
CA VAL A 258 33.34 -66.94 -70.84
C VAL A 258 34.56 -66.27 -71.44
#